data_AF-A0A969Z1S9-F1
#
_entry.id   AF-A0A969Z1S9-F1
#
_cell.length_a   1.000
_cell.length_b   1.000
_cell.length_c   1.000
_cell.angle_alpha   90.00
_cell.angle_beta   90.00
_cell.angle_gamma   90.00
#
_symmetry.space_group_name_H-M   'P 1'
#
loop_
_entity.id
_entity.type
_entity.pdbx_description
1 polymer ?
#
loop_
_entity_poly.entity_id
_entity_poly.type
_entity_poly.pdbx_seq_one_letter_code
_entity_poly.pdbx_strand_id
1 'polypeptide(L)' 'MFENFFKAIGEPTRLKILRLLVEQELCVCDIEEVLQISQPRVSQHLK' A
#
# COMPACT_ATOMS: atom_id res chain seq x y z
N MET A 1 9.05 20.82 1.88
CA MET A 1 10.03 19.77 1.52
C MET A 1 9.64 18.39 2.06
N PHE A 2 9.11 18.25 3.29
CA PHE A 2 8.68 16.94 3.84
C PHE A 2 7.18 16.63 3.77
N GLU A 3 6.35 17.59 3.34
CA GLU A 3 4.89 17.48 3.39
C GLU A 3 4.36 16.25 2.64
N ASN A 4 4.88 15.97 1.44
CA ASN A 4 4.46 14.82 0.64
C ASN A 4 4.89 13.48 1.27
N PHE A 5 6.04 13.45 1.95
CA PHE A 5 6.54 12.27 2.63
C PHE A 5 5.69 11.94 3.87
N PHE A 6 5.37 12.95 4.68
CA PHE A 6 4.50 12.75 5.84
C PHE A 6 3.06 12.43 5.44
N LYS A 7 2.54 13.02 4.35
CA LYS A 7 1.23 12.62 3.78
C LYS A 7 1.24 11.16 3.30
N ALA A 8 2.34 10.70 2.71
CA ALA A 8 2.49 9.33 2.26
C ALA A 8 2.47 8.31 3.42
N ILE A 9 3.21 8.60 4.49
CA ILE A 9 3.27 7.75 5.69
C ILE A 9 1.99 7.84 6.52
N GLY A 10 1.30 8.99 6.50
CA GLY A 10 0.04 9.18 7.20
C GLY A 10 -1.15 8.43 6.60
N GLU A 11 -1.00 7.81 5.43
CA GLU A 11 -2.09 7.08 4.77
C GLU A 11 -2.16 5.63 5.26
N PRO A 12 -3.23 5.22 5.97
CA PRO A 12 -3.30 3.91 6.62
C PRO A 12 -3.19 2.72 5.68
N THR A 13 -3.69 2.83 4.45
CA THR A 13 -3.67 1.75 3.46
C THR A 13 -2.24 1.49 2.98
N ARG A 14 -1.48 2.55 2.68
CA ARG A 14 -0.05 2.47 2.34
C ARG A 14 0.78 1.87 3.46
N LEU A 15 0.50 2.19 4.72
CA LEU A 15 1.19 1.57 5.85
C LEU A 15 0.92 0.06 5.93
N LYS A 16 -0.31 -0.38 5.69
CA LYS A 16 -0.65 -1.82 5.61
C LYS A 16 0.06 -2.50 4.45
N ILE A 17 0.07 -1.88 3.27
CA ILE A 17 0.77 -2.40 2.09
C ILE A 17 2.28 -2.54 2.37
N LEU A 18 2.90 -1.51 2.96
CA LEU A 18 4.32 -1.56 3.36
C LEU A 18 4.59 -2.67 4.37
N ARG A 19 3.70 -2.85 5.36
CA ARG A 19 3.85 -3.92 6.36
C ARG A 19 3.85 -5.30 5.70
N LEU A 20 2.97 -5.53 4.73
CA LEU A 20 2.90 -6.80 3.98
C LEU A 20 4.17 -7.02 3.14
N LEU A 21 4.64 -5.98 2.45
CA LEU A 21 5.82 -6.05 1.59
C LEU A 21 7.15 -6.18 2.36
N VAL A 22 7.18 -5.76 3.63
CA VAL A 22 8.35 -6.00 4.51
C VAL A 22 8.47 -7.47 4.89
N GLU A 23 7.35 -8.20 4.95
CA GLU A 23 7.34 -9.62 5.32
C GLU A 23 7.69 -10.52 4.13
N GLN A 24 7.23 -10.19 2.92
CA GLN A 24 7.54 -10.92 1.68
C GLN A 24 7.19 -10.11 0.42
N GLU A 25 7.75 -10.51 -0.72
CA GLU A 25 7.30 -10.00 -2.02
C GLU A 25 5.88 -10.49 -2.34
N LEU A 26 5.00 -9.59 -2.76
CA LEU A 26 3.60 -9.86 -3.07
C LEU A 26 3.18 -9.20 -4.38
N CYS A 27 2.31 -9.87 -5.15
CA CYS A 27 1.67 -9.23 -6.29
C CYS A 27 0.52 -8.31 -5.83
N VAL A 28 0.07 -7.45 -6.75
CA VAL A 28 -1.11 -6.59 -6.53
C VAL A 28 -2.36 -7.43 -6.23
N CYS A 29 -2.46 -8.62 -6.83
CA CYS A 29 -3.50 -9.61 -6.57
C CYS A 29 -3.52 -10.10 -5.12
N ASP A 30 -2.36 -10.47 -4.57
CA ASP A 30 -2.25 -10.94 -3.18
C ASP A 30 -2.66 -9.84 -2.20
N ILE A 31 -2.25 -8.60 -2.49
CA ILE A 31 -2.59 -7.44 -1.65
C ILE A 31 -4.08 -7.11 -1.72
N GLU A 32 -4.71 -7.23 -2.90
CA GLU A 32 -6.18 -7.12 -3.05
C GLU A 32 -6.90 -8.15 -2.19
N GLU A 33 -6.46 -9.41 -2.22
CA GLU A 33 -7.07 -10.49 -1.45
C GLU A 33 -6.91 -10.26 0.06
N VAL A 34 -5.73 -9.83 0.51
CA VAL A 34 -5.48 -9.58 1.95
C VAL A 34 -6.21 -8.33 2.46
N LEU A 35 -6.21 -7.24 1.69
CA LEU A 35 -6.76 -5.95 2.14
C LEU A 35 -8.21 -5.72 1.74
N GLN A 36 -8.79 -6.59 0.90
CA GLN A 36 -10.18 -6.50 0.40
C GLN A 36 -10.46 -5.15 -0.29
N ILE A 37 -9.48 -4.67 -1.05
CA ILE A 37 -9.57 -3.45 -1.88
C ILE A 37 -9.21 -3.80 -3.32
N SER A 38 -9.90 -3.18 -4.29
CA SER A 38 -9.71 -3.53 -5.70
C SER A 38 -8.29 -3.30 -6.20
N GLN A 39 -7.79 -4.12 -7.13
CA GLN A 39 -6.45 -3.94 -7.72
C GLN A 39 -6.15 -2.53 -8.24
N PRO A 40 -7.09 -1.80 -8.89
CA PRO A 40 -6.83 -0.42 -9.31
C PRO A 40 -6.55 0.52 -8.13
N ARG A 41 -7.23 0.31 -6.99
CA ARG A 41 -6.98 1.07 -5.76
C ARG A 41 -5.63 0.71 -5.16
N VAL A 42 -5.30 -0.59 -5.06
CA VAL A 42 -3.97 -1.04 -4.61
C VAL A 42 -2.87 -0.41 -5.46
N SER A 43 -3.01 -0.48 -6.79
CA SER A 43 -2.07 0.11 -7.75
C SER A 43 -1.94 1.62 -7.60
N GLN A 44 -3.02 2.32 -7.23
CA GLN A 44 -2.98 3.75 -6.95
C GLN A 44 -2.17 4.06 -5.68
N HIS A 45 -2.28 3.24 -4.63
CA HIS A 45 -1.52 3.41 -3.39
C HIS A 45 -0.02 3.07 -3.54
N LEU A 46 0.34 2.25 -4.53
CA LEU A 46 1.73 1.86 -4.85
C LEU A 46 2.49 2.86 -5.72
N LYS A 47 1.81 3.82 -6.36
CA LYS A 47 2.43 4.91 -7.11
C LYS A 47 3.03 5.97 -6.19
#